data_AF-A0A957YVC4-F1
#
_entry.id   AF-A0A957YVC4-F1
#
_cell.length_a   1.000
_cell.length_b   1.000
_cell.length_c   1.000
_cell.angle_alpha   90.00
_cell.angle_beta   90.00
_cell.angle_gamma   90.00
#
_symmetry.space_group_name_H-M   'P 1'
#
loop_
_entity.id
_entity.type
_entity.pdbx_description
1 polymer ?
#
loop_
_entity_poly.entity_id
_entity_poly.type
_entity_poly.pdbx_seq_one_letter_code
_entity_poly.pdbx_strand_id
1 'polypeptide(L)'
;MAKDESVNDLTTHGLTAPDLSPIQPNRWLRPLLVFGLLLLILAAIFGDIITTGGGRLYVAQRFQTFVTIFLGIFIEAVPFLLLGSIVSGLLAVFVDQSMLDRYLPRRALPAAFSGAALGLLFPVCECGVVPVTRRLYEKGLPMSMGVAFLLAAPVINPIVMVSTYAAFGWSAVLWGRIGFSFAVAAIIGLIFHVAHPREVLLPAVHQVHAHACDHHSPAPRQPLWGRFQQALTTAGDDFLDMARYLIMGSLLAATMQTVIPQT
;
A
#
# COMPACT_ATOMS: atom_id res chain seq x y z
N MET A 1 15.57 -53.86 36.09
CA MET A 1 14.30 -53.51 36.75
C MET A 1 14.57 -52.28 37.60
N ALA A 2 14.19 -51.09 37.07
CA ALA A 2 14.00 -49.78 37.75
C ALA A 2 15.21 -49.16 38.51
N LYS A 3 15.53 -47.86 38.44
CA LYS A 3 14.96 -46.68 37.78
C LYS A 3 16.01 -45.56 37.91
N ASP A 4 16.25 -44.86 36.81
CA ASP A 4 17.11 -43.69 36.68
C ASP A 4 16.26 -42.41 36.86
N GLU A 5 16.95 -41.27 37.00
CA GLU A 5 16.51 -39.90 36.66
C GLU A 5 15.64 -39.03 37.60
N SER A 6 16.25 -37.87 37.92
CA SER A 6 15.69 -36.51 38.05
C SER A 6 14.77 -36.24 39.26
N VAL A 7 14.99 -35.28 40.18
CA VAL A 7 15.64 -33.96 40.14
C VAL A 7 15.26 -33.16 38.90
N ASN A 8 13.95 -33.00 38.64
CA ASN A 8 13.44 -31.83 37.93
C ASN A 8 11.92 -31.63 38.10
N ASP A 9 11.46 -31.55 39.35
CA ASP A 9 10.02 -31.47 39.67
C ASP A 9 9.52 -30.04 39.93
N LEU A 10 9.93 -29.06 39.09
CA LEU A 10 9.52 -27.65 39.24
C LEU A 10 9.22 -26.87 37.94
N THR A 11 9.05 -27.52 36.78
CA THR A 11 8.72 -26.82 35.52
C THR A 11 7.62 -27.50 34.70
N THR A 12 6.46 -27.75 35.29
CA THR A 12 5.28 -28.28 34.58
C THR A 12 3.95 -27.67 35.06
N HIS A 13 3.90 -26.35 35.22
CA HIS A 13 2.62 -25.64 35.09
C HIS A 13 2.51 -25.08 33.67
N GLY A 14 1.76 -25.83 32.84
CA GLY A 14 1.45 -25.48 31.47
C GLY A 14 0.70 -24.15 31.38
N LEU A 15 1.37 -23.15 30.84
CA LEU A 15 0.73 -22.04 30.14
C LEU A 15 0.62 -22.45 28.68
N THR A 16 -0.50 -23.09 28.34
CA THR A 16 -0.92 -23.29 26.95
C THR A 16 -0.97 -21.94 26.25
N ALA A 17 -0.14 -21.76 25.22
CA ALA A 17 -0.25 -20.63 24.31
C ALA A 17 -1.69 -20.53 23.78
N PRO A 18 -2.32 -19.34 23.73
CA PRO A 18 -3.62 -19.19 23.13
C PRO A 18 -3.55 -19.59 21.65
N ASP A 19 -4.40 -20.53 21.25
CA ASP A 19 -4.61 -20.94 19.87
C ASP A 19 -5.13 -19.74 19.06
N LEU A 20 -4.21 -18.99 18.45
CA LEU A 20 -4.51 -17.93 17.49
C LEU A 20 -4.82 -18.59 16.14
N SER A 21 -5.94 -19.30 16.06
CA SER A 21 -6.53 -19.67 14.78
C SER A 21 -6.80 -18.39 13.97
N PRO A 22 -6.33 -18.27 12.72
CA PRO A 22 -6.61 -17.10 11.91
C PRO A 22 -8.12 -17.02 11.72
N ILE A 23 -8.75 -15.93 12.18
CA ILE A 23 -10.15 -15.62 11.92
C ILE A 23 -10.31 -15.57 10.40
N GLN A 24 -10.73 -16.67 9.78
CA GLN A 24 -10.98 -16.72 8.35
C GLN A 24 -12.26 -15.93 8.09
N PRO A 25 -12.20 -14.74 7.46
CA PRO A 25 -13.40 -13.98 7.17
C PRO A 25 -14.30 -14.83 6.29
N ASN A 26 -15.56 -14.99 6.71
CA ASN A 26 -16.54 -15.84 6.05
C ASN A 26 -16.59 -15.52 4.54
N ARG A 27 -16.32 -16.53 3.68
CA ARG A 27 -16.26 -16.40 2.21
C ARG A 27 -17.54 -15.84 1.61
N TRP A 28 -18.66 -15.98 2.31
CA TRP A 28 -19.99 -15.47 1.93
C TRP A 28 -20.28 -14.04 2.38
N LEU A 29 -19.52 -13.49 3.33
CA LEU A 29 -19.72 -12.12 3.81
C LEU A 29 -19.18 -11.08 2.82
N ARG A 30 -18.07 -11.40 2.13
CA ARG A 30 -17.50 -10.56 1.07
C ARG A 30 -18.47 -10.26 -0.08
N PRO A 31 -19.10 -11.26 -0.74
CA PRO A 31 -20.04 -10.98 -1.82
C PRO A 31 -21.29 -10.24 -1.31
N LEU A 32 -21.72 -10.48 -0.07
CA LEU A 32 -22.89 -9.82 0.53
C LEU A 32 -22.61 -8.34 0.86
N LEU A 33 -21.41 -8.02 1.34
CA LEU A 33 -20.94 -6.64 1.53
C LEU A 33 -20.79 -5.91 0.19
N VAL A 34 -20.27 -6.58 -0.84
CA VAL A 34 -20.15 -6.00 -2.19
C VAL A 34 -21.52 -5.74 -2.79
N PHE A 35 -22.47 -6.68 -2.67
CA PHE A 35 -23.85 -6.50 -3.11
C PHE A 35 -24.54 -5.38 -2.33
N GLY A 36 -24.33 -5.31 -1.02
CA GLY A 36 -24.85 -4.25 -0.16
C GLY A 36 -24.31 -2.88 -0.58
N LEU A 37 -23.01 -2.76 -0.84
CA LEU A 37 -22.39 -1.53 -1.33
C LEU A 37 -22.96 -1.13 -2.71
N LEU A 38 -23.07 -2.09 -3.64
CA LEU A 38 -23.67 -1.86 -4.96
C LEU A 38 -25.11 -1.37 -4.87
N LEU A 39 -25.92 -1.97 -4.00
CA LEU A 39 -27.31 -1.60 -3.80
C LEU A 39 -27.44 -0.23 -3.13
N LEU A 40 -26.53 0.12 -2.22
CA LEU A 40 -26.45 1.45 -1.61
C LEU A 40 -26.04 2.53 -2.64
N ILE A 41 -25.07 2.22 -3.51
CA ILE A 41 -24.66 3.08 -4.63
C ILE A 41 -25.86 3.29 -5.57
N LEU A 42 -26.56 2.21 -5.93
CA LEU A 42 -27.75 2.28 -6.79
C LEU A 42 -28.86 3.10 -6.12
N ALA A 43 -29.12 2.88 -4.84
CA ALA A 43 -30.11 3.62 -4.07
C ALA A 43 -29.75 5.10 -3.90
N ALA A 44 -28.47 5.45 -3.81
CA ALA A 44 -28.04 6.85 -3.74
C ALA A 44 -28.17 7.54 -5.12
N ILE A 45 -27.89 6.83 -6.22
CA ILE A 45 -28.08 7.34 -7.59
C ILE A 45 -29.57 7.51 -7.92
N PHE A 46 -30.42 6.58 -7.47
CA PHE A 46 -31.86 6.57 -7.76
C PHE A 46 -32.74 7.19 -6.66
N GLY A 47 -32.19 7.51 -5.49
CA GLY A 47 -32.94 8.11 -4.38
C GLY A 47 -33.43 9.52 -4.71
N ASP A 48 -32.62 10.29 -5.42
CA ASP A 48 -32.97 11.64 -5.87
C ASP A 48 -34.04 11.65 -6.99
N ILE A 49 -34.21 10.54 -7.73
CA ILE A 49 -35.27 10.37 -8.73
C ILE A 49 -36.65 10.33 -8.07
N ILE A 50 -36.74 9.76 -6.87
CA ILE A 50 -37.99 9.64 -6.12
C ILE A 50 -38.40 11.00 -5.51
N THR A 51 -37.42 11.80 -5.08
CA THR A 51 -37.67 13.08 -4.39
C THR A 51 -37.86 14.27 -5.32
N THR A 52 -37.19 14.31 -6.48
CA THR A 52 -37.12 15.52 -7.31
C THR A 52 -38.13 15.51 -8.47
N GLY A 53 -38.71 14.36 -8.83
CA GLY A 53 -39.66 14.25 -9.96
C GLY A 53 -39.07 14.61 -11.34
N GLY A 54 -37.75 14.89 -11.40
CA GLY A 54 -37.02 15.18 -12.61
C GLY A 54 -36.94 13.90 -13.44
N GLY A 55 -37.63 13.88 -14.58
CA GLY A 55 -37.64 12.74 -15.50
C GLY A 55 -36.27 12.42 -16.12
N ARG A 56 -36.28 11.83 -17.33
CA ARG A 56 -35.07 11.31 -18.02
C ARG A 56 -33.91 12.31 -18.14
N LEU A 57 -34.19 13.62 -18.16
CA LEU A 57 -33.18 14.68 -18.29
C LEU A 57 -32.29 14.81 -17.04
N TYR A 58 -32.87 14.67 -15.84
CA TYR A 58 -32.14 14.75 -14.57
C TYR A 58 -31.18 13.56 -14.40
N VAL A 59 -31.65 12.36 -14.76
CA VAL A 59 -30.86 11.13 -14.74
C VAL A 59 -29.71 11.21 -15.72
N ALA A 60 -29.95 11.73 -16.93
CA ALA A 60 -28.91 11.93 -17.94
C ALA A 60 -27.82 12.89 -17.44
N GLN A 61 -28.20 13.98 -16.77
CA GLN A 61 -27.25 14.96 -16.24
C GLN A 61 -26.40 14.37 -15.11
N ARG A 62 -26.98 13.66 -14.14
CA ARG A 62 -26.23 12.98 -13.06
C ARG A 62 -25.30 11.88 -13.62
N PHE A 63 -25.75 11.14 -14.62
CA PHE A 63 -24.91 10.13 -15.28
C PHE A 63 -23.71 10.77 -15.98
N GLN A 64 -23.92 11.90 -16.68
CA GLN A 64 -22.82 12.66 -17.29
C GLN A 64 -21.83 13.15 -16.23
N THR A 65 -22.30 13.75 -15.13
CA THR A 65 -21.43 14.18 -14.02
C THR A 65 -20.61 13.02 -13.46
N PHE A 66 -21.27 11.87 -13.21
CA PHE A 66 -20.61 10.66 -12.72
C PHE A 66 -19.50 10.20 -13.67
N VAL A 67 -19.81 10.07 -14.96
CA VAL A 67 -18.84 9.63 -15.98
C VAL A 67 -17.68 10.62 -16.08
N THR A 68 -17.94 11.93 -16.06
CA THR A 68 -16.90 12.96 -16.11
C THR A 68 -15.96 12.88 -14.91
N ILE A 69 -16.48 12.74 -13.69
CA ILE A 69 -15.67 12.63 -12.47
C ILE A 69 -14.87 11.33 -12.48
N PHE A 70 -15.52 10.21 -12.79
CA PHE A 70 -14.87 8.90 -12.86
C PHE A 70 -13.74 8.86 -13.89
N LEU A 71 -14.00 9.29 -15.13
CA LEU A 71 -12.97 9.37 -16.18
C LEU A 71 -11.88 10.36 -15.82
N GLY A 72 -12.21 11.51 -15.22
CA GLY A 72 -11.24 12.50 -14.79
C GLY A 72 -10.22 11.92 -13.81
N ILE A 73 -10.70 11.35 -12.70
CA ILE A 73 -9.85 10.71 -11.68
C ILE A 73 -9.04 9.56 -12.31
N PHE A 74 -9.67 8.74 -13.13
CA PHE A 74 -9.01 7.57 -13.73
C PHE A 74 -7.89 7.98 -14.70
N ILE A 75 -8.17 8.89 -15.64
CA ILE A 75 -7.20 9.37 -16.63
C ILE A 75 -6.04 10.10 -15.97
N GLU A 76 -6.29 10.83 -14.88
CA GLU A 76 -5.25 11.52 -14.12
C GLU A 76 -4.36 10.53 -13.33
N ALA A 77 -4.94 9.53 -12.68
CA ALA A 77 -4.21 8.59 -11.83
C ALA A 77 -3.42 7.53 -12.61
N VAL A 78 -3.93 7.07 -13.75
CA VAL A 78 -3.29 6.04 -14.60
C VAL A 78 -1.83 6.35 -14.96
N PRO A 79 -1.44 7.56 -15.43
CA PRO A 79 -0.05 7.84 -15.78
C PRO A 79 0.88 7.77 -14.56
N PHE A 80 0.44 8.24 -13.39
CA PHE A 80 1.23 8.14 -12.16
C PHE A 80 1.35 6.69 -11.66
N LEU A 81 0.28 5.91 -11.80
CA LEU A 81 0.26 4.49 -11.46
C LEU A 81 1.19 3.70 -12.39
N LEU A 82 1.16 3.97 -13.70
CA LEU A 82 2.04 3.37 -14.69
C LEU A 82 3.52 3.70 -14.42
N LEU A 83 3.83 4.95 -14.08
CA LEU A 83 5.19 5.33 -13.71
C LEU A 83 5.65 4.59 -12.45
N GLY A 84 4.78 4.48 -11.43
CA GLY A 84 5.06 3.71 -10.22
C GLY A 84 5.31 2.22 -10.49
N SER A 85 4.52 1.61 -11.40
CA SER A 85 4.69 0.20 -11.74
C SER A 85 5.96 -0.06 -12.56
N ILE A 86 6.34 0.85 -13.46
CA ILE A 86 7.62 0.79 -14.18
C ILE A 86 8.79 0.87 -13.19
N VAL A 87 8.76 1.80 -12.24
CA VAL A 87 9.79 1.92 -11.19
C VAL A 87 9.83 0.63 -10.36
N SER A 88 8.68 0.07 -9.98
CA SER A 88 8.59 -1.22 -9.29
C SER A 88 9.28 -2.36 -10.06
N GLY A 89 9.01 -2.49 -11.37
CA GLY A 89 9.64 -3.48 -12.24
C GLY A 89 11.14 -3.27 -12.44
N LEU A 90 11.59 -2.02 -12.54
CA LEU A 90 13.02 -1.68 -12.56
C LEU A 90 13.69 -2.06 -11.24
N LEU A 91 13.08 -1.73 -10.10
CA LEU A 91 13.60 -2.14 -8.79
C LEU A 91 13.66 -3.66 -8.67
N ALA A 92 12.70 -4.39 -9.24
CA ALA A 92 12.68 -5.85 -9.28
C ALA A 92 13.88 -6.45 -10.04
N VAL A 93 14.44 -5.77 -11.05
CA VAL A 93 15.56 -6.29 -11.86
C VAL A 93 16.92 -5.70 -11.48
N PHE A 94 16.97 -4.43 -11.07
CA PHE A 94 18.22 -3.71 -10.83
C PHE A 94 18.70 -3.71 -9.37
N VAL A 95 17.81 -3.92 -8.39
CA VAL A 95 18.18 -3.89 -6.97
C VAL A 95 18.43 -5.30 -6.46
N ASP A 96 19.67 -5.69 -6.19
CA ASP A 96 19.94 -7.00 -5.58
C ASP A 96 19.76 -6.98 -4.05
N GLN A 97 19.41 -8.12 -3.45
CA GLN A 97 19.29 -8.26 -1.99
C GLN A 97 20.60 -7.87 -1.26
N SER A 98 21.76 -8.23 -1.84
CA SER A 98 23.08 -7.89 -1.30
C SER A 98 23.38 -6.39 -1.30
N MET A 99 22.85 -5.66 -2.29
CA MET A 99 22.94 -4.19 -2.32
C MET A 99 22.07 -3.60 -1.23
N LEU A 100 20.85 -4.13 -1.07
CA LEU A 100 19.93 -3.69 -0.04
C LEU A 100 20.53 -3.92 1.37
N ASP A 101 21.07 -5.10 1.65
CA ASP A 101 21.71 -5.43 2.94
C ASP A 101 22.94 -4.56 3.27
N ARG A 102 23.64 -4.07 2.24
CA ARG A 102 24.83 -3.22 2.41
C ARG A 102 24.47 -1.75 2.64
N TYR A 103 23.45 -1.25 1.97
CA TYR A 103 23.05 0.16 2.04
C TYR A 103 22.00 0.44 3.12
N LEU A 104 21.20 -0.55 3.52
CA LEU A 104 20.15 -0.34 4.50
C LEU A 104 20.66 -0.50 5.94
N PRO A 105 20.25 0.39 6.84
CA PRO A 105 20.61 0.29 8.24
C PRO A 105 19.89 -0.89 8.91
N ARG A 106 20.64 -1.72 9.63
CA ARG A 106 20.10 -2.88 10.38
C ARG A 106 19.34 -2.50 11.65
N ARG A 107 19.56 -1.29 12.18
CA ARG A 107 18.90 -0.81 13.41
C ARG A 107 17.58 -0.13 13.05
N ALA A 108 16.55 -0.34 13.86
CA ALA A 108 15.18 0.13 13.57
C ALA A 108 15.04 1.65 13.49
N LEU A 109 15.72 2.38 14.37
CA LEU A 109 15.72 3.84 14.38
C LEU A 109 16.23 4.42 13.06
N PRO A 110 17.49 4.17 12.63
CA PRO A 110 17.98 4.68 11.35
C PRO A 110 17.19 4.14 10.16
N ALA A 111 16.61 2.93 10.25
CA ALA A 111 15.73 2.39 9.21
C ALA A 111 14.42 3.18 9.04
N ALA A 112 13.78 3.58 10.15
CA ALA A 112 12.58 4.41 10.12
C ALA A 112 12.89 5.81 9.55
N PHE A 113 14.00 6.42 9.97
CA PHE A 113 14.45 7.71 9.45
C PHE A 113 14.83 7.64 7.97
N SER A 114 15.53 6.59 7.53
CA SER A 114 15.87 6.41 6.12
C SER A 114 14.63 6.15 5.27
N GLY A 115 13.64 5.41 5.78
CA GLY A 115 12.37 5.19 5.11
C GLY A 115 11.59 6.49 4.92
N ALA A 116 11.49 7.31 5.97
CA ALA A 116 10.86 8.62 5.88
C ALA A 116 11.61 9.55 4.91
N ALA A 117 12.95 9.51 4.89
CA ALA A 117 13.76 10.27 3.95
C ALA A 117 13.63 9.78 2.50
N LEU A 118 13.45 8.48 2.26
CA LEU A 118 13.14 7.95 0.93
C LEU A 118 11.82 8.50 0.40
N GLY A 119 10.84 8.76 1.26
CA GLY A 119 9.57 9.38 0.87
C GLY A 119 9.74 10.78 0.28
N LEU A 120 10.74 11.52 0.75
CA LEU A 120 11.12 12.83 0.18
C LEU A 120 11.75 12.68 -1.21
N LEU A 121 12.55 11.63 -1.42
CA LEU A 121 13.31 11.40 -2.65
C LEU A 121 12.46 10.78 -3.77
N PHE A 122 11.44 9.99 -3.41
CA PHE A 122 10.59 9.29 -4.35
C PHE A 122 9.20 9.94 -4.41
N PRO A 123 8.96 10.86 -5.37
CA PRO A 123 7.66 11.49 -5.57
C PRO A 123 6.71 10.52 -6.25
N VAL A 124 6.27 9.50 -5.52
CA VAL A 124 5.34 8.49 -6.01
C VAL A 124 3.94 8.83 -5.51
N CYS A 125 2.93 8.67 -6.36
CA CYS A 125 1.54 8.77 -5.94
C CYS A 125 1.21 7.67 -4.92
N GLU A 126 0.19 7.89 -4.10
CA GLU A 126 -0.31 6.89 -3.14
C GLU A 126 -0.67 5.54 -3.82
N CYS A 127 -1.00 5.57 -5.11
CA CYS A 127 -1.26 4.37 -5.91
C CYS A 127 0.02 3.59 -6.28
N GLY A 128 1.14 4.28 -6.45
CA GLY A 128 2.41 3.69 -6.89
C GLY A 128 3.36 3.32 -5.74
N VAL A 129 3.18 3.89 -4.55
CA VAL A 129 4.07 3.60 -3.41
C VAL A 129 3.89 2.15 -2.92
N VAL A 130 2.69 1.58 -3.07
CA VAL A 130 2.36 0.21 -2.67
C VAL A 130 3.17 -0.84 -3.43
N PRO A 131 3.15 -0.91 -4.79
CA PRO A 131 3.95 -1.90 -5.53
C PRO A 131 5.45 -1.71 -5.29
N VAL A 132 5.94 -0.47 -5.27
CA VAL A 132 7.35 -0.17 -4.99
C VAL A 132 7.77 -0.72 -3.62
N THR A 133 7.03 -0.41 -2.57
CA THR A 133 7.34 -0.88 -1.21
C THR A 133 7.22 -2.40 -1.13
N ARG A 134 6.20 -2.99 -1.76
CA ARG A 134 6.05 -4.44 -1.85
C ARG A 134 7.31 -5.07 -2.42
N ARG A 135 7.78 -4.65 -3.60
CA ARG A 135 9.00 -5.21 -4.23
C ARG A 135 10.24 -5.05 -3.37
N LEU A 136 10.40 -3.91 -2.68
CA LEU A 136 11.49 -3.75 -1.72
C LEU A 136 11.37 -4.72 -0.55
N TYR A 137 10.17 -4.98 -0.04
CA TYR A 137 9.93 -5.99 1.00
C TYR A 137 10.26 -7.41 0.53
N GLU A 138 9.92 -7.78 -0.71
CA GLU A 138 10.29 -9.09 -1.28
C GLU A 138 11.83 -9.27 -1.33
N LYS A 139 12.59 -8.17 -1.28
CA LYS A 139 14.06 -8.16 -1.29
C LYS A 139 14.71 -7.99 0.07
N GLY A 140 13.93 -7.96 1.16
CA GLY A 140 14.46 -7.89 2.53
C GLY A 140 14.46 -6.51 3.17
N LEU A 141 13.71 -5.54 2.65
CA LEU A 141 13.51 -4.23 3.31
C LEU A 141 12.97 -4.43 4.76
N PRO A 142 13.55 -3.80 5.79
CA PRO A 142 13.05 -3.90 7.15
C PRO A 142 11.69 -3.23 7.28
N MET A 143 10.80 -3.84 8.07
CA MET A 143 9.41 -3.40 8.28
C MET A 143 9.27 -1.93 8.66
N SER A 144 10.10 -1.43 9.58
CA SER A 144 10.04 -0.03 10.01
C SER A 144 10.29 0.94 8.88
N MET A 145 11.21 0.60 7.96
CA MET A 145 11.60 1.45 6.85
C MET A 145 10.49 1.51 5.80
N GLY A 146 9.90 0.38 5.44
CA GLY A 146 8.83 0.36 4.44
C GLY A 146 7.53 1.00 4.96
N VAL A 147 7.18 0.83 6.24
CA VAL A 147 6.02 1.53 6.84
C VAL A 147 6.28 3.03 6.89
N ALA A 148 7.46 3.47 7.34
CA ALA A 148 7.81 4.88 7.34
C ALA A 148 7.81 5.47 5.92
N PHE A 149 8.30 4.73 4.93
CA PHE A 149 8.28 5.13 3.52
C PHE A 149 6.85 5.27 2.97
N LEU A 150 5.98 4.28 3.20
CA LEU A 150 4.57 4.30 2.79
C LEU A 150 3.82 5.53 3.33
N LEU A 151 4.09 5.90 4.58
CA LEU A 151 3.46 7.06 5.22
C LEU A 151 4.08 8.39 4.78
N ALA A 152 5.39 8.43 4.60
CA ALA A 152 6.11 9.65 4.25
C ALA A 152 5.92 10.06 2.78
N ALA A 153 5.87 9.09 1.85
CA ALA A 153 5.83 9.36 0.41
C ALA A 153 4.70 10.30 -0.05
N PRO A 154 3.42 10.12 0.33
CA PRO A 154 2.36 11.05 -0.07
C PRO A 154 2.41 12.37 0.70
N VAL A 155 2.88 12.37 1.95
CA VAL A 155 2.78 13.53 2.85
C VAL A 155 3.93 14.52 2.68
N ILE A 156 5.13 14.01 2.43
CA ILE A 156 6.38 14.79 2.32
C ILE A 156 6.82 14.93 0.85
N ASN A 157 5.86 14.78 -0.07
CA ASN A 157 6.10 14.87 -1.49
C ASN A 157 6.60 16.28 -1.90
N PRO A 158 7.63 16.42 -2.75
CA PRO A 158 8.07 17.70 -3.31
C PRO A 158 6.95 18.58 -3.89
N ILE A 159 5.98 17.97 -4.58
CA ILE A 159 4.83 18.68 -5.16
C ILE A 159 3.99 19.32 -4.05
N VAL A 160 3.78 18.58 -2.96
CA VAL A 160 3.03 19.03 -1.78
C VAL A 160 3.80 20.10 -1.01
N MET A 161 5.13 19.99 -0.94
CA MET A 161 5.98 21.02 -0.34
C MET A 161 5.90 22.34 -1.13
N VAL A 162 5.96 22.27 -2.46
CA VAL A 162 5.83 23.45 -3.34
C VAL A 162 4.45 24.07 -3.22
N SER A 163 3.37 23.29 -3.16
CA SER A 163 2.01 23.85 -3.00
C SER A 163 1.82 24.52 -1.64
N THR A 164 2.38 23.94 -0.57
CA THR A 164 2.38 24.56 0.77
C THR A 164 3.17 25.85 0.77
N TYR A 165 4.33 25.86 0.11
CA TYR A 165 5.15 27.04 -0.03
C TYR A 165 4.43 28.14 -0.82
N ALA A 166 3.72 27.79 -1.90
CA ALA A 166 2.94 28.76 -2.67
C ALA A 166 1.80 29.38 -1.84
N ALA A 167 1.19 28.61 -0.94
CA ALA A 167 0.09 29.08 -0.10
C ALA A 167 0.54 29.91 1.11
N PHE A 168 1.62 29.50 1.79
CA PHE A 168 2.03 30.05 3.09
C PHE A 168 3.43 30.67 3.12
N GLY A 169 4.18 30.64 2.01
CA GLY A 169 5.56 31.12 1.92
C GLY A 169 6.52 30.43 2.91
N TRP A 170 7.56 31.16 3.32
CA TRP A 170 8.53 30.75 4.35
C TRP A 170 7.97 30.88 5.78
N SER A 171 6.80 30.33 6.03
CA SER A 171 6.16 30.38 7.35
C SER A 171 6.49 29.16 8.21
N ALA A 172 6.21 29.26 9.51
CA ALA A 172 6.30 28.14 10.44
C ALA A 172 5.37 26.97 10.05
N VAL A 173 4.32 27.21 9.25
CA VAL A 173 3.39 26.17 8.78
C VAL A 173 4.08 25.21 7.81
N LEU A 174 4.92 25.72 6.89
CA LEU A 174 5.67 24.89 5.95
C LEU A 174 6.63 23.94 6.69
N TRP A 175 7.47 24.50 7.55
CA TRP A 175 8.44 23.74 8.33
C TRP A 175 7.78 22.81 9.35
N GLY A 176 6.71 23.28 10.00
CA GLY A 176 5.90 22.49 10.91
C GLY A 176 5.29 21.29 10.19
N ARG A 177 4.75 21.47 8.98
CA ARG A 177 4.20 20.38 8.17
C ARG A 177 5.27 19.35 7.84
N ILE A 178 6.40 19.76 7.27
CA ILE A 178 7.47 18.83 6.86
C ILE A 178 8.03 18.10 8.09
N GLY A 179 8.39 18.83 9.14
CA GLY A 179 8.99 18.26 10.35
C GLY A 179 8.04 17.36 11.12
N PHE A 180 6.80 17.77 11.31
CA PHE A 180 5.80 16.97 12.03
C PHE A 180 5.43 15.71 11.24
N SER A 181 5.19 15.82 9.94
CA SER A 181 4.89 14.65 9.11
C SER A 181 6.06 13.66 9.06
N PHE A 182 7.30 14.15 9.00
CA PHE A 182 8.49 13.30 9.08
C PHE A 182 8.59 12.58 10.44
N ALA A 183 8.37 13.31 11.53
CA ALA A 183 8.37 12.75 12.88
C ALA A 183 7.29 11.68 13.04
N VAL A 184 6.06 11.95 12.59
CA VAL A 184 4.95 11.00 12.66
C VAL A 184 5.26 9.74 11.86
N ALA A 185 5.76 9.86 10.62
CA ALA A 185 6.13 8.71 9.80
C ALA A 185 7.24 7.86 10.45
N ALA A 186 8.28 8.50 10.99
CA ALA A 186 9.38 7.82 11.67
C ALA A 186 8.93 7.14 12.98
N ILE A 187 8.09 7.82 13.78
CA ILE A 187 7.53 7.27 15.02
C ILE A 187 6.65 6.06 14.72
N ILE A 188 5.74 6.16 13.74
CA ILE A 188 4.89 5.02 13.36
C ILE A 188 5.74 3.86 12.84
N GLY A 189 6.74 4.12 12.00
CA GLY A 189 7.68 3.09 11.55
C GLY A 189 8.41 2.40 12.72
N LEU A 190 8.81 3.17 13.75
CA LEU A 190 9.44 2.63 14.95
C LEU A 190 8.46 1.82 15.81
N ILE A 191 7.23 2.31 15.98
CA ILE A 191 6.17 1.59 16.70
C ILE A 191 5.93 0.24 16.03
N PHE A 192 5.83 0.19 14.70
CA PHE A 192 5.67 -1.06 13.96
C PHE A 192 6.86 -2.03 14.11
N HIS A 193 8.06 -1.53 14.41
CA HIS A 193 9.18 -2.39 14.77
C HIS A 193 9.03 -2.98 16.17
N VAL A 194 8.69 -2.16 17.17
CA VAL A 194 8.60 -2.59 18.58
C VAL A 194 7.37 -3.45 18.83
N ALA A 195 6.24 -3.14 18.19
CA ALA A 195 4.98 -3.86 18.35
C ALA A 195 5.01 -5.30 17.82
N HIS A 196 6.10 -5.73 17.15
CA HIS A 196 6.30 -7.07 16.62
C HIS A 196 5.02 -7.70 16.04
N PRO A 197 4.36 -7.07 15.04
CA PRO A 197 3.20 -7.67 14.36
C PRO A 197 3.62 -8.82 13.43
N ARG A 198 4.65 -9.58 13.83
CA ARG A 198 5.13 -10.81 13.19
C ARG A 198 3.93 -11.75 13.00
N GLU A 199 3.08 -11.97 13.99
CA GLU A 199 1.95 -12.91 13.86
C GLU A 199 0.87 -12.49 12.83
N VAL A 200 0.67 -11.17 12.61
CA VAL A 200 -0.34 -10.66 11.65
C VAL A 200 0.22 -10.54 10.23
N LEU A 201 1.53 -10.29 10.09
CA LEU A 201 2.20 -10.06 8.81
C LEU A 201 3.00 -11.26 8.31
N LEU A 202 3.27 -12.26 9.16
CA LEU A 202 3.98 -13.48 8.75
C LEU A 202 3.30 -14.20 7.59
N PRO A 203 1.97 -14.40 7.53
CA PRO A 203 1.39 -15.13 6.40
C PRO A 203 1.68 -14.46 5.05
N ALA A 204 1.63 -13.13 4.98
CA ALA A 204 1.92 -12.37 3.76
C ALA A 204 3.43 -12.27 3.46
N VAL A 205 4.28 -12.14 4.47
CA VAL A 205 5.75 -11.99 4.30
C VAL A 205 6.47 -13.33 4.14
N HIS A 206 6.03 -14.40 4.82
CA HIS A 206 6.53 -15.78 4.62
C HIS A 206 6.06 -16.35 3.29
N GLN A 207 4.86 -16.05 2.78
CA GLN A 207 4.46 -16.49 1.43
C GLN A 207 5.35 -15.84 0.36
N VAL A 208 5.69 -14.55 0.53
CA VAL A 208 6.65 -13.86 -0.34
C VAL A 208 8.06 -14.48 -0.27
N HIS A 209 8.55 -14.85 0.92
CA HIS A 209 9.84 -15.52 1.06
C HIS A 209 9.83 -17.00 0.61
N ALA A 210 8.77 -17.75 0.87
CA ALA A 210 8.62 -19.15 0.48
C ALA A 210 8.55 -19.31 -1.05
N HIS A 211 7.83 -18.42 -1.74
CA HIS A 211 7.81 -18.41 -3.21
C HIS A 211 9.12 -17.89 -3.85
N ALA A 212 9.97 -17.18 -3.10
CA ALA A 212 11.29 -16.74 -3.56
C ALA A 212 12.37 -17.84 -3.44
N CYS A 213 12.18 -18.83 -2.56
CA CYS A 213 13.13 -19.92 -2.34
C CYS A 213 13.05 -21.03 -3.40
N ASP A 214 11.93 -21.20 -4.12
CA ASP A 214 11.79 -22.24 -5.15
C ASP A 214 12.29 -21.83 -6.55
N HIS A 215 12.82 -20.60 -6.71
CA HIS A 215 13.34 -20.10 -7.99
C HIS A 215 14.79 -19.66 -8.01
N HIS A 216 15.59 -19.96 -6.98
CA HIS A 216 17.04 -19.71 -6.98
C HIS A 216 17.82 -20.82 -7.74
N SER A 217 17.42 -21.10 -8.98
CA SER A 217 18.43 -21.42 -9.98
C SER A 217 19.11 -20.09 -10.33
N PRO A 218 20.44 -19.93 -10.26
CA PRO A 218 21.09 -18.73 -10.74
C PRO A 218 20.71 -18.56 -12.21
N ALA A 219 19.78 -17.65 -12.48
CA ALA A 219 19.31 -17.42 -13.83
C ALA A 219 20.56 -17.10 -14.68
N PRO A 220 20.75 -17.78 -15.83
CA PRO A 220 21.87 -17.49 -16.71
C PRO A 220 21.87 -15.99 -16.97
N ARG A 221 23.04 -15.33 -16.92
CA ARG A 221 23.19 -13.88 -17.14
C ARG A 221 22.38 -13.46 -18.35
N GLN A 222 21.15 -13.02 -18.14
CA GLN A 222 20.27 -12.70 -19.24
C GLN A 222 20.83 -11.45 -19.90
N PRO A 223 20.79 -11.35 -21.24
CA PRO A 223 21.15 -10.13 -21.92
C PRO A 223 20.35 -8.96 -21.34
N LEU A 224 20.89 -7.74 -21.39
CA LEU A 224 20.23 -6.53 -20.87
C LEU A 224 18.78 -6.39 -21.38
N TRP A 225 18.52 -6.90 -22.58
CA TRP A 225 17.19 -6.98 -23.18
C TRP A 225 16.23 -7.91 -22.43
N GLY A 226 16.68 -9.10 -22.03
CA GLY A 226 15.86 -10.05 -21.24
C GLY A 226 15.52 -9.48 -19.86
N ARG A 227 16.48 -8.78 -19.24
CA ARG A 227 16.27 -8.04 -17.99
C ARG A 227 15.25 -6.92 -18.13
N PHE A 228 15.30 -6.16 -19.23
CA PHE A 228 14.31 -5.11 -19.49
C PHE A 228 12.91 -5.67 -19.77
N GLN A 229 12.81 -6.76 -20.55
CA GLN A 229 11.54 -7.46 -20.76
C GLN A 229 10.95 -7.98 -19.45
N GLN A 230 11.78 -8.56 -18.57
CA GLN A 230 11.34 -9.01 -17.25
C GLN A 230 10.88 -7.84 -16.36
N ALA A 231 11.56 -6.68 -16.42
CA ALA A 231 11.12 -5.49 -15.71
C ALA A 231 9.74 -5.02 -16.21
N LEU A 232 9.53 -5.01 -17.53
CA LEU A 232 8.26 -4.64 -18.16
C LEU A 232 7.12 -5.60 -17.83
N THR A 233 7.35 -6.92 -17.85
CA THR A 233 6.30 -7.89 -17.48
C THR A 233 5.91 -7.73 -16.01
N THR A 234 6.90 -7.58 -15.13
CA THR A 234 6.68 -7.32 -13.70
C THR A 234 5.90 -6.03 -13.47
N ALA A 235 6.26 -4.96 -14.19
CA ALA A 235 5.56 -3.68 -14.15
C ALA A 235 4.12 -3.78 -14.66
N GLY A 236 3.87 -4.61 -15.68
CA GLY A 236 2.53 -4.88 -16.20
C GLY A 236 1.65 -5.60 -15.19
N ASP A 237 2.19 -6.63 -14.54
CA ASP A 237 1.48 -7.38 -13.49
C ASP A 237 1.14 -6.47 -12.30
N ASP A 238 2.12 -5.67 -11.84
CA ASP A 238 1.90 -4.69 -10.76
C ASP A 238 0.88 -3.61 -11.15
N PHE A 239 0.91 -3.15 -12.41
CA PHE A 239 -0.04 -2.17 -12.93
C PHE A 239 -1.47 -2.72 -12.90
N LEU A 240 -1.69 -3.93 -13.42
CA LEU A 240 -3.02 -4.55 -13.48
C LEU A 240 -3.55 -4.86 -12.07
N ASP A 241 -2.69 -5.31 -11.17
CA ASP A 241 -3.02 -5.54 -9.77
C ASP A 241 -3.43 -4.25 -9.04
N MET A 242 -2.83 -3.12 -9.36
CA MET A 242 -3.18 -1.82 -8.75
C MET A 242 -4.36 -1.14 -9.45
N ALA A 243 -4.48 -1.29 -10.77
CA ALA A 243 -5.55 -0.72 -11.57
C ALA A 243 -6.94 -1.16 -11.10
N ARG A 244 -7.11 -2.42 -10.66
CA ARG A 244 -8.38 -2.88 -10.07
C ARG A 244 -8.77 -2.09 -8.81
N TYR A 245 -7.81 -1.71 -7.96
CA TYR A 245 -8.11 -0.91 -6.77
C TYR A 245 -8.39 0.54 -7.15
N LEU A 246 -7.67 1.08 -8.15
CA LEU A 246 -7.92 2.41 -8.68
C LEU A 246 -9.35 2.53 -9.25
N ILE A 247 -9.81 1.56 -10.05
CA ILE A 247 -11.16 1.53 -10.61
C ILE A 247 -12.22 1.52 -9.49
N MET A 248 -12.02 0.70 -8.47
CA MET A 248 -12.95 0.65 -7.33
C MET A 248 -12.97 1.96 -6.55
N GLY A 249 -11.81 2.59 -6.34
CA GLY A 249 -11.69 3.87 -5.67
C GLY A 249 -12.32 5.02 -6.44
N SER A 250 -12.08 5.11 -7.74
CA SER A 250 -12.66 6.16 -8.59
C SER A 250 -14.17 5.99 -8.77
N LEU A 251 -14.68 4.76 -8.83
CA LEU A 251 -16.13 4.50 -8.80
C LEU A 251 -16.76 5.04 -7.51
N LEU A 252 -16.18 4.71 -6.36
CA LEU A 252 -16.69 5.16 -5.06
C LEU A 252 -16.62 6.68 -4.93
N ALA A 253 -15.51 7.29 -5.34
CA ALA A 253 -15.34 8.74 -5.34
C ALA A 253 -16.36 9.44 -6.25
N ALA A 254 -16.56 8.93 -7.47
CA ALA A 254 -17.54 9.46 -8.41
C ALA A 254 -18.97 9.33 -7.89
N THR A 255 -19.33 8.21 -7.24
CA THR A 255 -20.64 8.08 -6.59
C THR A 255 -20.81 9.12 -5.49
N MET A 256 -19.84 9.27 -4.59
CA MET A 256 -19.92 10.22 -3.48
C MET A 256 -20.06 11.66 -3.98
N GLN A 257 -19.26 12.07 -4.97
CA GLN A 257 -19.33 13.41 -5.54
C GLN A 257 -20.59 13.66 -6.39
N THR A 258 -21.16 12.62 -6.98
CA THR A 258 -22.43 12.76 -7.72
C THR A 258 -23.62 12.90 -6.78
N VAL A 259 -23.57 12.27 -5.59
CA VAL A 259 -24.65 12.33 -4.59
C VAL A 259 -24.59 13.61 -3.76
N ILE A 260 -23.38 14.12 -3.48
CA ILE A 260 -23.19 15.36 -2.72
C ILE A 260 -23.10 16.55 -3.69
N PRO A 261 -24.13 17.41 -3.77
CA PRO A 261 -24.08 18.58 -4.64
C PRO A 261 -22.93 19.47 -4.20
N GLN A 262 -22.01 19.77 -5.13
CA GLN A 262 -20.96 20.76 -4.95
C GLN A 262 -21.58 22.13 -5.25
N THR A 263 -22.26 22.72 -4.27
CA THR A 263 -22.73 24.12 -4.33
C THR A 263 -21.60 25.09 -4.08
#